data_AF-A0A1E4IP67-F1
#
_entry.id   AF-A0A1E4IP67-F1
#
_cell.length_a   1.000
_cell.length_b   1.000
_cell.length_c   1.000
_cell.angle_alpha   90.00
_cell.angle_beta   90.00
_cell.angle_gamma   90.00
#
_symmetry.space_group_name_H-M   'P 1'
#
loop_
_entity.id
_entity.type
_entity.pdbx_description
1 polymer ?
#
loop_
_entity_poly.entity_id
_entity_poly.type
_entity_poly.pdbx_seq_one_letter_code
_entity_poly.pdbx_strand_id
1 'polypeptide(L)'
;MRTTAASAFSLFFCIAALLYGAGVSAQSLSCGGMLSGVGDSKFSVVQKCGEPVSKEFVCVPRPQVAWVLSPYPGGPAQQVLTQQCVPMEDWVYNRGQGSFLGIVRFYNGTVESVRDGDRVR
;
A
#
# COMPACT_ATOMS: atom_id res chain seq x y z
N MET A 1 -22.71 52.82 1.50
CA MET A 1 -23.18 51.43 1.25
C MET A 1 -22.13 50.70 0.43
N ARG A 2 -21.89 49.42 0.73
CA ARG A 2 -21.00 48.46 0.03
C ARG A 2 -19.54 48.44 0.46
N THR A 3 -19.21 47.54 1.40
CA THR A 3 -18.03 46.63 1.36
C THR A 3 -18.04 45.68 2.58
N THR A 4 -19.11 44.91 2.79
CA THR A 4 -19.14 43.85 3.83
C THR A 4 -19.48 42.47 3.27
N ALA A 5 -19.91 42.38 2.01
CA ALA A 5 -20.31 41.12 1.38
C ALA A 5 -19.10 40.28 0.88
N ALA A 6 -18.00 40.92 0.49
CA ALA A 6 -16.82 40.22 -0.03
C ALA A 6 -16.04 39.44 1.04
N SER A 7 -15.99 39.95 2.28
CA SER A 7 -15.31 39.31 3.41
C SER A 7 -16.04 38.08 3.94
N ALA A 8 -17.38 38.09 3.91
CA ALA A 8 -18.20 36.93 4.30
C ALA A 8 -18.08 35.77 3.30
N PHE A 9 -17.96 36.07 2.00
CA PHE A 9 -17.81 35.05 0.96
C PHE A 9 -16.46 34.32 1.01
N SER A 10 -15.35 35.02 1.29
CA SER A 10 -14.03 34.40 1.48
C SER A 10 -13.97 33.49 2.71
N LEU A 11 -14.63 33.88 3.80
CA LEU A 11 -14.68 33.08 5.03
C LEU A 11 -15.49 31.80 4.83
N PHE A 12 -16.60 31.87 4.09
CA PHE A 12 -17.42 30.69 3.78
C PHE A 12 -16.69 29.69 2.87
N PHE A 13 -15.90 30.19 1.91
CA PHE A 13 -15.11 29.34 1.00
C PHE A 13 -13.97 28.60 1.73
N CYS A 14 -13.30 29.25 2.69
CA CYS A 14 -12.27 28.60 3.52
C CYS A 14 -12.84 27.51 4.44
N ILE A 15 -14.04 27.71 5.00
CA ILE A 15 -14.70 26.70 5.87
C ILE A 15 -15.14 25.49 5.06
N ALA A 16 -15.64 25.69 3.83
CA ALA A 16 -16.02 24.58 2.95
C ALA A 16 -14.81 23.70 2.54
N ALA A 17 -13.63 24.29 2.36
CA ALA A 17 -12.41 23.55 2.02
C ALA A 17 -11.88 22.67 3.17
N LEU A 18 -12.08 23.07 4.43
CA LEU A 18 -11.69 22.30 5.62
C LEU A 18 -12.55 21.04 5.85
N LEU A 19 -13.77 21.01 5.30
CA LEU A 19 -14.66 19.85 5.39
C LEU A 19 -14.33 18.76 4.35
N TYR A 20 -13.48 19.05 3.35
CA TYR A 20 -12.96 18.09 2.38
C TYR A 20 -11.71 17.39 2.92
N GLY A 21 -11.86 16.69 4.04
CA GLY A 21 -10.83 15.78 4.54
C GLY A 21 -10.70 14.60 3.59
N ALA A 22 -9.61 14.53 2.83
CA ALA A 22 -9.25 13.34 2.07
C ALA A 22 -8.98 12.19 3.05
N GLY A 23 -9.87 11.20 3.09
CA GLY A 23 -9.70 10.02 3.93
C GLY A 23 -8.53 9.17 3.46
N VAL A 24 -7.45 9.12 4.23
CA VAL A 24 -6.35 8.17 4.02
C VAL A 24 -6.74 6.85 4.69
N SER A 25 -7.03 5.82 3.90
CA SER A 25 -7.27 4.48 4.43
C SER A 25 -5.96 3.73 4.55
N ALA A 26 -5.47 3.56 5.79
CA ALA A 26 -4.37 2.66 6.09
C ALA A 26 -4.94 1.32 6.55
N GLN A 27 -4.80 0.28 5.72
CA GLN A 27 -5.18 -1.08 6.11
C GLN A 27 -4.13 -1.64 7.09
N SER A 28 -4.59 -2.29 8.16
CA SER A 28 -3.73 -2.90 9.18
C SER A 28 -4.26 -4.28 9.57
N LEU A 29 -3.35 -5.15 10.01
CA LEU A 29 -3.65 -6.46 10.53
C LEU A 29 -3.97 -6.33 12.03
N SER A 30 -5.16 -6.80 12.43
CA SER A 30 -5.58 -6.86 13.83
C SER A 30 -5.19 -8.19 14.46
N CYS A 31 -4.47 -8.12 15.57
CA CYS A 31 -3.83 -9.24 16.25
C CYS A 31 -4.18 -9.25 17.74
N GLY A 32 -5.47 -9.43 18.05
CA GLY A 32 -5.93 -9.61 19.44
C GLY A 32 -5.69 -8.41 20.36
N GLY A 33 -5.82 -7.19 19.83
CA GLY A 33 -5.59 -5.93 20.58
C GLY A 33 -4.32 -5.19 20.16
N MET A 34 -3.44 -5.83 19.40
CA MET A 34 -2.32 -5.17 18.72
C MET A 34 -2.65 -4.95 17.25
N LEU A 35 -2.06 -3.91 16.66
CA LEU A 35 -2.13 -3.65 15.22
C LEU A 35 -0.74 -3.79 14.61
N SER A 36 -0.70 -4.45 13.46
CA SER A 36 0.47 -4.47 12.59
C SER A 36 0.16 -3.83 11.25
N GLY A 37 1.07 -3.01 10.74
CA GLY A 37 0.82 -2.20 9.55
C GLY A 37 2.08 -1.93 8.74
N VAL A 38 1.93 -1.12 7.70
CA VAL A 38 3.03 -0.72 6.80
C VAL A 38 4.22 -0.19 7.60
N GLY A 39 5.41 -0.68 7.25
CA GLY A 39 6.67 -0.34 7.91
C GLY A 39 7.08 -1.26 9.06
N ASP A 40 6.17 -2.06 9.63
CA ASP A 40 6.54 -3.06 10.63
C ASP A 40 7.54 -4.08 10.07
N SER A 41 8.48 -4.55 10.89
CA SER A 41 9.38 -5.64 10.49
C SER A 41 8.66 -6.99 10.57
N LYS A 42 9.14 -7.99 9.81
CA LYS A 42 8.66 -9.39 9.94
C LYS A 42 8.64 -9.88 11.39
N PHE A 43 9.71 -9.60 12.14
CA PHE A 43 9.81 -10.00 13.54
C PHE A 43 8.72 -9.34 14.40
N SER A 44 8.45 -8.06 14.19
CA SER A 44 7.39 -7.34 14.89
C SER A 44 6.01 -7.94 14.60
N VAL A 45 5.74 -8.30 13.36
CA VAL A 45 4.49 -8.95 12.96
C VAL A 45 4.33 -10.29 13.67
N VAL A 46 5.36 -11.15 13.69
CA VAL A 46 5.30 -12.43 14.41
C VAL A 46 5.12 -12.24 15.91
N GLN A 47 5.80 -11.27 16.52
CA GLN A 47 5.62 -10.94 17.94
C GLN A 47 4.19 -10.52 18.28
N LYS A 48 3.57 -9.70 17.42
CA LYS A 48 2.21 -9.19 17.63
C LYS A 48 1.13 -10.23 17.30
N CYS A 49 1.34 -11.01 16.25
CA CYS A 49 0.29 -11.78 15.57
C CYS A 49 0.51 -13.30 15.62
N GLY A 50 1.67 -13.75 16.07
CA GLY A 50 2.08 -15.15 15.99
C GLY A 50 2.55 -15.57 14.59
N GLU A 51 2.69 -16.88 14.41
CA GLU A 51 3.05 -17.46 13.12
C GLU A 51 1.87 -17.39 12.13
N PRO A 52 2.10 -17.03 10.87
CA PRO A 52 1.07 -17.06 9.83
C PRO A 52 0.69 -18.50 9.45
N VAL A 53 -0.49 -18.66 8.84
CA VAL A 53 -0.97 -19.95 8.32
C VAL A 53 -0.25 -20.36 7.03
N SER A 54 0.23 -19.40 6.24
CA SER A 54 1.07 -19.66 5.08
C SER A 54 2.07 -18.53 4.84
N LYS A 55 3.20 -18.88 4.21
CA LYS A 55 4.26 -17.97 3.76
C LYS A 55 4.63 -18.35 2.34
N GLU A 56 4.48 -17.41 1.40
CA GLU A 56 4.73 -17.66 -0.01
C GLU A 56 5.65 -16.58 -0.58
N PHE A 57 6.61 -16.97 -1.41
CA PHE A 57 7.36 -16.02 -2.23
C PHE A 57 6.56 -15.70 -3.48
N VAL A 58 6.36 -14.41 -3.75
CA VAL A 58 5.58 -13.92 -4.88
C VAL A 58 6.39 -12.98 -5.74
N CYS A 59 6.12 -13.05 -7.04
CA CYS A 59 6.66 -12.14 -8.03
C CYS A 59 5.68 -10.98 -8.23
N VAL A 60 6.02 -9.77 -7.81
CA VAL A 60 5.17 -8.60 -8.04
C VAL A 60 5.74 -7.79 -9.21
N PRO A 61 5.01 -7.65 -10.33
CA PRO A 61 5.48 -6.86 -11.45
C PRO A 61 5.56 -5.39 -11.05
N ARG A 62 6.73 -4.79 -11.22
CA ARG A 62 6.94 -3.34 -11.05
C ARG A 62 7.50 -2.74 -12.33
N PRO A 63 6.95 -1.59 -12.77
CA PRO A 63 7.46 -0.89 -13.94
C PRO A 63 8.86 -0.35 -13.65
N GLN A 64 9.75 -0.50 -14.61
CA GLN A 64 11.06 0.11 -14.58
C GLN A 64 11.57 0.46 -15.96
N VAL A 65 12.40 1.51 -16.00
CA VAL A 65 12.99 2.00 -17.23
C VAL A 65 14.25 1.20 -17.53
N ALA A 66 14.25 0.51 -18.67
CA ALA A 66 15.42 -0.15 -19.20
C ALA A 66 15.93 0.62 -20.43
N TRP A 67 17.25 0.60 -20.60
CA TRP A 67 17.89 1.12 -21.81
C TRP A 67 18.11 -0.04 -22.77
N VAL A 68 17.52 0.05 -23.96
CA VAL A 68 17.75 -0.91 -25.04
C VAL A 68 18.59 -0.28 -26.13
N LEU A 69 19.51 -1.05 -26.69
CA LEU A 69 20.34 -0.60 -27.81
C LEU A 69 19.49 -0.51 -29.07
N SER A 70 19.76 0.52 -29.88
CA SER A 70 19.12 0.65 -31.19
C SER A 70 19.51 -0.55 -32.07
N PRO A 71 18.56 -1.15 -32.81
CA PRO A 71 18.87 -2.17 -33.79
C PRO A 71 19.64 -1.61 -35.01
N TYR A 72 19.71 -0.27 -35.15
CA TYR A 72 20.46 0.40 -36.21
C TYR A 72 21.86 0.81 -35.72
N PRO A 73 22.94 0.40 -36.40
CA PRO A 73 24.31 0.80 -36.04
C PRO A 73 24.45 2.32 -35.96
N GLY A 74 24.99 2.82 -34.84
CA GLY A 74 25.17 4.26 -34.58
C GLY A 74 23.91 4.99 -34.07
N GLY A 75 22.78 4.30 -33.90
CA GLY A 75 21.57 4.89 -33.32
C GLY A 75 21.67 5.08 -31.79
N PRO A 76 20.94 6.07 -31.22
CA PRO A 76 20.92 6.29 -29.77
C PRO A 76 20.18 5.16 -29.04
N ALA A 77 20.56 4.90 -27.79
CA ALA A 77 19.81 3.99 -26.92
C ALA A 77 18.40 4.53 -26.65
N GLN A 78 17.41 3.63 -26.61
CA GLN A 78 16.03 3.98 -26.28
C GLN A 78 15.65 3.57 -24.86
N GLN A 79 14.82 4.38 -24.22
CA GLN A 79 14.18 4.02 -22.96
C GLN A 79 12.91 3.23 -23.23
N VAL A 80 12.76 2.09 -22.57
CA VAL A 80 11.54 1.28 -22.62
C VAL A 80 11.06 0.99 -21.20
N LEU A 81 9.75 1.03 -21.01
CA LEU A 81 9.12 0.63 -19.75
C LEU A 81 8.95 -0.89 -19.75
N THR A 82 9.64 -1.56 -18.84
CA THR A 82 9.56 -3.01 -18.66
C THR A 82 8.91 -3.34 -17.33
N GLN A 83 8.19 -4.46 -17.24
CA GLN A 83 7.67 -4.98 -15.99
C GLN A 83 8.66 -6.00 -15.45
N GLN A 84 9.41 -5.66 -14.41
CA GLN A 84 10.27 -6.66 -13.77
C GLN A 84 9.61 -7.29 -12.56
N CYS A 85 9.98 -8.54 -12.35
CA CYS A 85 9.61 -9.31 -11.20
C CYS A 85 10.38 -8.82 -9.97
N VAL A 86 9.69 -8.15 -9.03
CA VAL A 86 10.26 -7.85 -7.73
C VAL A 86 9.89 -8.98 -6.77
N PRO A 87 10.86 -9.72 -6.21
CA PRO A 87 10.58 -10.79 -5.27
C PRO A 87 10.08 -10.19 -3.95
N MET A 88 8.94 -10.69 -3.51
CA MET A 88 8.26 -10.29 -2.26
C MET A 88 7.77 -11.55 -1.55
N GLU A 89 7.27 -11.38 -0.32
CA GLU A 89 6.64 -12.47 0.42
C GLU A 89 5.23 -12.11 0.85
N ASP A 90 4.30 -13.03 0.64
CA ASP A 90 2.94 -12.93 1.13
C ASP A 90 2.76 -13.89 2.30
N TRP A 91 2.43 -13.34 3.46
CA TRP A 91 2.11 -14.11 4.66
C TRP A 91 0.63 -13.99 4.95
N VAL A 92 -0.04 -15.11 5.18
CA VAL A 92 -1.48 -15.17 5.42
C VAL A 92 -1.76 -15.43 6.88
N TYR A 93 -2.67 -14.67 7.47
CA TYR A 93 -3.12 -14.78 8.84
C TYR A 93 -4.62 -15.09 8.89
N ASN A 94 -5.00 -16.06 9.73
CA ASN A 94 -6.40 -16.34 10.01
C ASN A 94 -6.86 -15.51 11.22
N ARG A 95 -7.87 -14.64 11.01
CA ARG A 95 -8.45 -13.76 12.05
C ARG A 95 -9.67 -14.37 12.75
N GLY A 96 -9.99 -15.64 12.48
CA GLY A 96 -11.11 -16.36 13.07
C GLY A 96 -12.32 -16.51 12.13
N GLN A 97 -13.32 -17.26 12.58
CA GLN A 97 -14.49 -17.58 11.77
C GLN A 97 -15.30 -16.33 11.38
N GLY A 98 -15.77 -16.28 10.14
CA GLY A 98 -16.58 -15.17 9.63
C GLY A 98 -15.79 -13.91 9.28
N SER A 99 -14.48 -13.88 9.55
CA SER A 99 -13.55 -12.82 9.17
C SER A 99 -12.88 -13.08 7.82
N PHE A 100 -12.29 -12.05 7.23
CA PHE A 100 -11.41 -12.23 6.08
C PHE A 100 -10.02 -12.67 6.53
N LEU A 101 -9.32 -13.46 5.72
CA LEU A 101 -7.89 -13.69 5.90
C LEU A 101 -7.15 -12.35 5.82
N GLY A 102 -6.10 -12.18 6.62
CA GLY A 102 -5.22 -11.03 6.52
C GLY A 102 -3.98 -11.41 5.73
N ILE A 103 -3.75 -10.77 4.59
CA ILE A 103 -2.56 -11.02 3.78
C ILE A 103 -1.60 -9.84 4.00
N VAL A 104 -0.40 -10.13 4.48
CA VAL A 104 0.67 -9.16 4.74
C VAL A 104 1.78 -9.38 3.73
N ARG A 105 2.12 -8.34 2.97
CA ARG A 105 3.14 -8.38 1.92
C ARG A 105 4.40 -7.77 2.48
N PHE A 106 5.50 -8.48 2.36
CA PHE A 106 6.80 -8.01 2.77
C PHE A 106 7.66 -7.68 1.57
N TYR A 107 8.32 -6.54 1.65
CA TYR A 107 9.41 -6.17 0.75
C TYR A 107 10.63 -5.84 1.59
N ASN A 108 11.75 -6.52 1.31
CA ASN A 108 13.01 -6.35 2.03
C ASN A 108 12.88 -6.44 3.57
N GLY A 109 12.01 -7.32 4.07
CA GLY A 109 11.83 -7.60 5.50
C GLY A 109 10.85 -6.68 6.25
N THR A 110 10.24 -5.70 5.58
CA THR A 110 9.23 -4.80 6.16
C THR A 110 7.87 -4.96 5.48
N VAL A 111 6.80 -4.68 6.21
CA VAL A 111 5.44 -4.69 5.66
C VAL A 111 5.32 -3.59 4.62
N GLU A 112 5.09 -3.98 3.38
CA GLU A 112 4.80 -3.09 2.27
C GLU A 112 3.30 -2.81 2.17
N SER A 113 2.46 -3.85 2.36
CA SER A 113 1.02 -3.71 2.36
C SER A 113 0.32 -4.78 3.20
N VAL A 114 -0.88 -4.43 3.67
CA VAL A 114 -1.82 -5.35 4.31
C VAL A 114 -3.12 -5.28 3.52
N ARG A 115 -3.74 -6.42 3.22
CA ARG A 115 -5.02 -6.50 2.52
C ARG A 115 -5.82 -7.70 2.99
N ASP A 116 -7.12 -7.65 2.73
CA ASP A 116 -8.03 -8.75 3.01
C ASP A 116 -7.95 -9.82 1.90
N GLY A 117 -7.97 -11.08 2.30
CA GLY A 117 -8.06 -12.25 1.42
C GLY A 117 -9.47 -12.86 1.44
N ASP A 118 -9.55 -14.17 1.22
CA ASP A 118 -10.81 -14.90 1.26
C ASP A 118 -11.46 -14.87 2.64
N ARG A 119 -12.79 -15.00 2.67
CA ARG A 119 -13.55 -15.08 3.92
C ARG A 119 -13.51 -16.50 4.49
N VAL A 120 -13.15 -16.62 5.77
CA VAL A 120 -13.14 -17.88 6.51
C VAL A 120 -14.60 -18.31 6.77
N ARG A 121 -14.94 -19.54 6.38
CA ARG A 121 -16.25 -20.16 6.60
C ARG A 121 -16.28 -20.95 7.90
#